data_AF-A0A1H1QU08-F1
#
_entry.id   AF-A0A1H1QU08-F1
#
_cell.length_a   1.000
_cell.length_b   1.000
_cell.length_c   1.000
_cell.angle_alpha   90.00
_cell.angle_beta   90.00
_cell.angle_gamma   90.00
#
_symmetry.space_group_name_H-M   'P 1'
#
loop_
_entity.id
_entity.type
_entity.pdbx_description
1 polymer ?
#
loop_
_entity_poly.entity_id
_entity_poly.type
_entity_poly.pdbx_seq_one_letter_code
_entity_poly.pdbx_strand_id
1 'polypeptide(L)'
;MIVAWTNGVGLVLNMIGVGIVFFFGFPQPPSAIGGLLLEVNNRLPDGRTLGQARKDLQETQKTYRRLSQVGFFFMFAGFVLQLGATIYGAHHG
;
A
#
# COMPACT_ATOMS: atom_id res chain seq x y z
N MET A 1 11.72 26.55 16.09
CA MET A 1 11.01 25.51 16.87
C MET A 1 9.89 24.85 16.07
N ILE A 2 8.90 25.60 15.56
CA ILE A 2 7.75 25.07 14.78
C ILE A 2 8.18 24.19 13.59
N VAL A 3 9.17 24.62 12.80
CA VAL A 3 9.70 23.87 11.64
C VAL A 3 10.21 22.48 12.00
N ALA A 4 10.90 22.34 13.14
CA ALA A 4 11.45 21.05 13.58
C ALA A 4 10.34 20.06 13.96
N TRP A 5 9.27 20.54 14.60
CA TRP A 5 8.10 19.73 14.94
C TRP A 5 7.35 19.30 13.68
N THR A 6 7.13 20.19 12.72
CA THR A 6 6.42 19.87 11.47
C THR A 6 7.20 18.86 10.62
N ASN A 7 8.53 19.00 10.54
CA ASN A 7 9.38 18.02 9.86
C ASN A 7 9.36 16.64 10.56
N GLY A 8 9.40 16.62 11.89
CA GLY A 8 9.28 15.38 12.67
C GLY A 8 7.95 14.67 12.44
N VAL A 9 6.84 15.41 12.45
CA VAL A 9 5.50 14.86 12.16
C VAL A 9 5.43 14.31 10.74
N GLY A 10 5.93 15.04 9.74
CA GLY A 10 5.93 14.56 8.35
C GLY A 10 6.80 13.31 8.14
N LEU A 11 7.88 13.16 8.91
CA LEU A 11 8.74 11.97 8.88
C LEU A 11 8.02 10.74 9.47
N VAL A 12 7.37 10.90 10.64
CA VAL A 12 6.59 9.82 11.26
C VAL A 12 5.44 9.39 10.34
N LEU A 13 4.75 10.36 9.71
CA LEU A 13 3.66 10.09 8.78
C LEU A 13 4.13 9.30 7.54
N ASN A 14 5.32 9.62 7.04
CA ASN A 14 5.97 8.85 5.98
C ASN A 14 6.33 7.43 6.43
N MET A 15 6.91 7.23 7.62
CA MET A 15 7.23 5.89 8.12
C MET A 15 5.99 5.00 8.25
N ILE A 16 4.88 5.57 8.77
CA ILE A 16 3.59 4.86 8.85
C ILE A 16 3.07 4.53 7.45
N GLY A 17 3.09 5.50 6.54
CA GLY A 17 2.65 5.31 5.15
C GLY A 17 3.46 4.23 4.42
N VAL A 18 4.79 4.23 4.56
CA VAL A 18 5.68 3.18 4.03
C VAL A 18 5.33 1.83 4.62
N GLY A 19 5.11 1.72 5.94
CA GLY A 19 4.69 0.47 6.56
C GLY A 19 3.39 -0.07 5.97
N ILE A 20 2.37 0.78 5.82
CA ILE A 20 1.09 0.40 5.23
C ILE A 20 1.28 -0.05 3.77
N VAL A 21 2.03 0.69 2.95
CA VAL A 21 2.28 0.30 1.55
C VAL A 21 3.13 -0.97 1.46
N PHE A 22 4.07 -1.19 2.39
CA PHE A 22 4.90 -2.40 2.38
C PHE A 22 4.08 -3.66 2.67
N PHE A 23 3.19 -3.61 3.67
CA PHE A 23 2.35 -4.76 4.03
C PHE A 23 1.14 -4.94 3.09
N PHE A 24 0.53 -3.85 2.62
CA PHE A 24 -0.73 -3.90 1.87
C PHE A 24 -0.61 -3.51 0.38
N GLY A 25 0.42 -2.77 0.01
CA GLY A 25 0.71 -2.34 -1.36
C GLY A 25 1.45 -3.35 -2.21
N PHE A 26 1.95 -4.42 -1.61
CA PHE A 26 2.45 -5.61 -2.30
C PHE A 26 1.41 -6.75 -2.24
N PRO A 27 0.28 -6.70 -2.97
CA PRO A 27 -0.31 -7.93 -3.44
C PRO A 27 0.69 -8.45 -4.49
N GLN A 28 1.56 -9.38 -4.11
CA GLN A 28 2.32 -10.14 -5.09
C GLN A 28 1.26 -10.72 -6.04
N PRO A 29 1.15 -10.25 -7.30
CA PRO A 29 0.16 -10.81 -8.19
C PRO A 29 0.54 -12.27 -8.27
N PRO A 30 -0.39 -13.18 -7.99
CA PRO A 30 -0.12 -14.57 -8.20
C PRO A 30 -0.22 -14.81 -9.72
N SER A 31 0.59 -14.10 -10.53
CA SER A 31 0.78 -14.40 -11.95
C SER A 31 1.50 -15.73 -12.10
N ALA A 32 2.32 -16.11 -11.12
CA ALA A 32 2.83 -17.47 -10.98
C ALA A 32 1.70 -18.50 -10.75
N ILE A 33 0.67 -18.17 -9.95
CA ILE A 33 -0.51 -19.03 -9.78
C ILE A 33 -1.43 -18.92 -11.00
N GLY A 34 -1.46 -17.79 -11.71
CA GLY A 34 -2.19 -17.62 -12.97
C GLY A 34 -1.65 -18.52 -14.08
N GLY A 35 -0.33 -18.67 -14.18
CA GLY A 35 0.32 -19.63 -15.08
C GLY A 35 0.16 -21.08 -14.61
N LEU A 36 0.36 -21.35 -13.31
CA LEU A 36 0.27 -22.69 -12.73
C LEU A 36 -1.18 -23.24 -12.67
N LEU A 37 -2.20 -22.38 -12.58
CA LEU A 37 -3.62 -22.76 -12.61
C LEU A 37 -4.23 -22.79 -14.01
N LEU A 38 -3.59 -22.17 -15.01
CA LEU A 38 -3.99 -22.31 -16.42
C LEU A 38 -3.65 -23.70 -16.96
N GLU A 39 -2.65 -24.35 -16.38
CA GLU A 39 -2.17 -25.67 -16.79
C GLU A 39 -2.99 -26.82 -16.19
N VAL A 40 -3.68 -26.59 -15.07
CA VAL A 40 -4.31 -27.67 -14.31
C VAL A 40 -5.83 -27.59 -14.41
N ASN A 41 -6.34 -28.40 -15.33
CA ASN A 41 -7.74 -28.79 -15.51
C ASN A 41 -8.34 -29.54 -14.28
N ASN A 42 -7.78 -29.37 -13.08
CA ASN A 42 -8.16 -30.08 -11.87
C ASN A 42 -8.43 -29.11 -10.73
N ARG A 43 -9.46 -29.46 -9.95
CA ARG A 43 -9.90 -28.84 -8.71
C ARG A 43 -8.70 -28.42 -7.85
N LEU A 44 -8.81 -27.28 -7.16
CA LEU A 44 -7.84 -26.95 -6.10
C LEU A 44 -7.79 -28.10 -5.08
N PRO A 45 -6.67 -28.31 -4.37
CA PRO A 45 -6.54 -29.37 -3.36
C PRO A 45 -7.65 -29.36 -2.28
N ASP A 46 -8.28 -28.21 -2.06
CA ASP A 46 -9.45 -28.01 -1.18
C ASP A 46 -10.82 -28.35 -1.82
N GLY A 47 -10.84 -28.89 -3.05
CA GLY A 47 -12.08 -29.25 -3.76
C GLY A 47 -12.87 -28.07 -4.33
N ARG A 48 -12.45 -26.82 -4.08
CA ARG A 48 -13.07 -25.61 -4.65
C ARG A 48 -12.82 -25.49 -6.15
N THR A 49 -13.81 -24.94 -6.86
CA THR A 49 -13.69 -24.65 -8.30
C THR A 49 -12.84 -23.40 -8.53
N LEU A 50 -12.13 -23.35 -9.66
CA LEU A 50 -11.30 -22.19 -10.06
C LEU A 50 -12.08 -20.86 -10.03
N GLY A 51 -13.37 -20.90 -10.34
CA GLY A 51 -14.25 -19.72 -10.29
C GLY A 51 -14.51 -19.19 -8.88
N GLN A 52 -14.56 -20.06 -7.86
CA GLN A 52 -14.74 -19.66 -6.47
C GLN A 52 -13.44 -19.11 -5.88
N ALA A 53 -12.30 -19.76 -6.12
CA ALA A 53 -11.00 -19.27 -5.67
C ALA A 53 -10.64 -17.91 -6.29
N ARG A 54 -11.00 -17.68 -7.56
CA ARG A 54 -10.74 -16.39 -8.22
C ARG A 54 -11.56 -15.24 -7.62
N LYS A 55 -12.80 -15.49 -7.17
CA LYS A 55 -13.63 -14.47 -6.52
C LYS A 55 -13.04 -14.05 -5.17
N ASP A 56 -12.63 -15.02 -4.35
CA ASP A 56 -12.02 -14.74 -3.04
C ASP A 56 -10.69 -13.96 -3.19
N LEU A 57 -9.88 -14.30 -4.21
CA LEU A 57 -8.66 -13.57 -4.52
C LEU A 57 -8.94 -12.14 -5.01
N GLN A 58 -9.99 -11.92 -5.80
CA GLN A 58 -10.36 -10.59 -6.27
C GLN A 58 -10.88 -9.69 -5.14
N GLU A 59 -11.65 -10.23 -4.21
CA GLU A 59 -12.13 -9.48 -3.04
C GLU A 59 -10.98 -9.09 -2.12
N THR A 60 -10.05 -10.02 -1.88
CA THR A 60 -8.84 -9.75 -1.12
C THR A 60 -8.00 -8.65 -1.80
N GLN A 61 -7.78 -8.75 -3.12
CA GLN A 61 -7.05 -7.71 -3.86
C GLN A 61 -7.69 -6.31 -3.77
N LYS A 62 -9.02 -6.22 -3.77
CA LYS A 62 -9.72 -4.92 -3.61
C LYS A 62 -9.44 -4.30 -2.25
N THR A 63 -9.47 -5.09 -1.19
CA THR A 63 -9.20 -4.61 0.18
C THR A 63 -7.74 -4.15 0.33
N TYR A 64 -6.79 -4.93 -0.18
CA TYR A 64 -5.37 -4.58 -0.16
C TYR A 64 -5.08 -3.33 -0.99
N ARG A 65 -5.70 -3.19 -2.16
CA ARG A 65 -5.57 -1.99 -3.00
C ARG A 65 -6.09 -0.73 -2.30
N ARG A 66 -7.21 -0.82 -1.58
CA ARG A 66 -7.74 0.30 -0.78
C ARG A 66 -6.81 0.68 0.36
N LEU A 67 -6.25 -0.30 1.08
CA LEU A 67 -5.31 -0.05 2.17
C LEU A 67 -3.98 0.53 1.67
N SER A 68 -3.50 0.05 0.53
CA SER A 68 -2.34 0.63 -0.16
C SER A 68 -2.56 2.09 -0.54
N GLN A 69 -3.74 2.44 -1.08
CA GLN A 69 -4.10 3.84 -1.37
C GLN A 69 -4.09 4.72 -0.12
N VAL A 70 -4.56 4.21 1.02
CA VAL A 70 -4.48 4.91 2.31
C VAL A 70 -3.01 5.13 2.72
N GLY A 71 -2.16 4.12 2.59
CA GLY A 71 -0.73 4.24 2.85
C GLY A 71 -0.05 5.30 1.97
N PHE A 72 -0.36 5.30 0.67
CA PHE A 72 0.12 6.33 -0.27
C PHE A 72 -0.37 7.73 0.11
N PHE A 73 -1.61 7.87 0.58
CA PHE A 73 -2.14 9.14 1.05
C PHE A 73 -1.36 9.65 2.27
N PHE A 74 -1.04 8.78 3.24
CA PHE A 74 -0.23 9.15 4.40
C PHE A 74 1.20 9.59 4.02
N MET A 75 1.84 8.89 3.07
CA MET A 75 3.15 9.31 2.56
C MET A 75 3.08 10.67 1.87
N PHE A 76 2.08 10.87 1.01
CA PHE A 76 1.89 12.12 0.29
C PHE A 76 1.62 13.28 1.25
N ALA A 77 0.75 13.10 2.24
CA ALA A 77 0.49 14.10 3.28
C ALA A 77 1.76 14.42 4.09
N GLY A 78 2.55 13.41 4.45
CA GLY A 78 3.81 13.58 5.17
C GLY A 78 4.82 14.41 4.37
N PHE A 79 4.90 14.15 3.07
CA PHE A 79 5.75 14.90 2.15
C PHE A 79 5.31 16.36 1.98
N VAL A 80 4.00 16.64 1.88
CA VAL A 80 3.47 18.00 1.82
C VAL A 80 3.79 18.78 3.09
N LEU A 81 3.66 18.16 4.26
CA LEU A 81 4.03 18.77 5.54
C LEU A 81 5.52 19.12 5.60
N GLN A 82 6.39 18.23 5.13
CA GLN A 82 7.84 18.48 5.06
C GLN A 82 8.20 19.60 4.07
N LEU A 83 7.57 19.61 2.90
CA LEU A 83 7.76 20.68 1.92
C LEU A 83 7.32 22.04 2.48
N GLY A 84 6.14 22.11 3.09
CA GLY A 84 5.64 23.33 3.71
C GLY A 84 6.56 23.83 4.83
N ALA A 85 7.06 22.92 5.68
CA ALA A 85 8.02 23.27 6.73
C ALA A 85 9.34 23.79 6.17
N THR A 86 9.84 23.19 5.09
CA THR A 86 11.07 23.60 4.40
C THR A 86 10.92 24.98 3.77
N ILE A 87 9.82 25.22 3.05
CA ILE A 87 9.53 26.52 2.41
C ILE A 87 9.34 27.61 3.47
N TYR A 88 8.59 27.32 4.53
CA TYR A 88 8.37 28.26 5.63
C TYR A 88 9.68 28.63 6.34
N GLY A 89 10.52 27.62 6.62
CA GLY A 89 11.85 27.81 7.19
C GLY A 89 12.80 28.60 6.27
N ALA A 90 12.69 28.44 4.96
CA ALA A 90 13.49 29.21 3.99
C ALA A 90 13.06 30.69 3.88
N HIS A 91 11.78 31.01 4.10
CA HIS A 91 11.25 32.37 4.03
C HIS A 91 11.37 33.18 5.34
N HIS A 92 11.52 32.50 6.49
CA HIS A 92 11.58 33.13 7.82
C HIS A 92 12.87 32.79 8.60
N GLY A 93 13.87 32.24 7.90
CA GLY A 93 15.19 31.90 8.43
C GLY A 93 16.21 33.00 8.19
#